data_AF-A0A183BXE6-F1
#
_entry.id   AF-A0A183BXE6-F1
#
_cell.length_a   1.000
_cell.length_b   1.000
_cell.length_c   1.000
_cell.angle_alpha   90.00
_cell.angle_beta   90.00
_cell.angle_gamma   90.00
#
_symmetry.space_group_name_H-M   'P 1'
#
loop_
_entity.id
_entity.type
_entity.pdbx_description
1 polymer ?
#
loop_
_entity_poly.entity_id
_entity_poly.type
_entity_poly.pdbx_seq_one_letter_code
_entity_poly.pdbx_strand_id
1 'polypeptide(L)'
;MKLAFFVTIWPLAIFFACLSPASDATISEPFAQFLRNSFGAEEEKKIARRDLGTDGSFGGGKQRTKANKRPVIFVHGLTGLASDVNGIRRLFREKGGYKDGELYATTNGGGLKTVLRDSMKCDHVKKIRLLIRAVTQFTHSSQVDIIGYSMGSPTARKAGYEASARIFTIRSTDDGTVGTVDCDGRSVSGMDGQNDEIVLHNYSHQMVMFGTGEQQLKLLSS
;
A
#
# COMPACT_ATOMS: atom_id res chain seq x y z
N MET A 1 -7.23 9.09 80.19
CA MET A 1 -8.06 8.65 79.03
C MET A 1 -7.15 8.67 77.80
N LYS A 2 -6.90 7.51 77.19
CA LYS A 2 -5.93 7.33 76.09
C LYS A 2 -6.52 7.84 74.77
N LEU A 3 -5.86 8.79 74.10
CA LEU A 3 -6.14 9.10 72.69
C LEU A 3 -5.23 8.22 71.81
N ALA A 4 -5.81 7.29 71.07
CA ALA A 4 -5.13 6.49 70.06
C ALA A 4 -5.26 7.19 68.70
N PHE A 5 -4.13 7.52 68.07
CA PHE A 5 -4.08 7.94 66.67
C PHE A 5 -4.26 6.71 65.78
N PHE A 6 -5.37 6.65 65.03
CA PHE A 6 -5.52 5.72 63.91
C PHE A 6 -4.98 6.38 62.64
N VAL A 7 -3.77 5.97 62.21
CA VAL A 7 -3.30 6.23 60.86
C VAL A 7 -3.77 5.06 59.99
N THR A 8 -4.81 5.28 59.21
CA THR A 8 -5.28 4.32 58.20
C THR A 8 -4.47 4.54 56.92
N ILE A 9 -3.48 3.68 56.68
CA ILE A 9 -2.74 3.65 55.42
C ILE A 9 -3.59 2.83 54.44
N TRP A 10 -4.20 3.50 53.46
CA TRP A 10 -4.82 2.82 52.32
C TRP A 10 -3.72 2.39 51.35
N PRO A 11 -3.66 1.11 50.92
CA PRO A 11 -2.72 0.73 49.88
C PRO A 11 -3.23 1.28 48.54
N LEU A 12 -2.46 2.18 47.92
CA LEU A 12 -2.63 2.52 46.51
C LEU A 12 -2.36 1.26 45.69
N ALA A 13 -3.42 0.58 45.24
CA ALA A 13 -3.31 -0.43 44.21
C ALA A 13 -2.96 0.29 42.89
N ILE A 14 -1.66 0.32 42.54
CA ILE A 14 -1.20 0.79 41.23
C ILE A 14 -1.62 -0.29 40.23
N PHE A 15 -2.78 -0.07 39.59
CA PHE A 15 -3.21 -0.85 38.43
C PHE A 15 -2.29 -0.46 37.27
N PHE A 16 -1.22 -1.21 37.06
CA PHE A 16 -0.40 -1.08 35.86
C PHE A 16 -1.24 -1.65 34.70
N ALA A 17 -2.10 -0.81 34.13
CA ALA A 17 -2.77 -1.12 32.87
C ALA A 17 -1.66 -1.29 31.83
N CYS A 18 -1.36 -2.54 31.49
CA CYS A 18 -0.50 -2.86 30.37
C CYS A 18 -1.27 -2.45 29.12
N LEU A 19 -1.14 -1.17 28.72
CA LEU A 19 -1.55 -0.72 27.40
C LEU A 19 -0.69 -1.49 26.41
N SER A 20 -1.19 -2.63 25.96
CA SER A 20 -0.72 -3.24 24.74
C SER A 20 -0.95 -2.19 23.64
N PRO A 21 0.10 -1.70 22.95
CA PRO A 21 -0.16 -0.87 21.79
C PRO A 21 -1.04 -1.71 20.86
N ALA A 22 -2.23 -1.20 20.54
CA ALA A 22 -3.03 -1.76 19.48
C ALA A 22 -2.09 -1.85 18.27
N SER A 23 -1.72 -3.07 17.87
CA SER A 23 -0.99 -3.29 16.64
C SER A 23 -1.99 -3.02 15.53
N ASP A 24 -2.22 -1.73 15.26
CA ASP A 24 -3.11 -1.25 14.23
C ASP A 24 -2.46 -1.68 12.91
N ALA A 25 -2.97 -2.76 12.36
CA ALA A 25 -2.33 -3.56 11.33
C ALA A 25 -2.35 -2.84 9.98
N THR A 26 -1.53 -1.80 9.85
CA THR A 26 -1.32 -1.07 8.60
C THR A 26 0.17 -1.09 8.22
N ILE A 27 0.75 0.03 7.83
CA ILE A 27 2.20 0.20 7.69
C ILE A 27 2.90 0.04 9.03
N SER A 28 4.15 -0.42 9.00
CA SER A 28 4.94 -0.60 10.23
C SER A 28 5.25 0.73 10.92
N GLU A 29 5.41 0.69 12.25
CA GLU A 29 5.69 1.88 13.03
C GLU A 29 6.95 2.65 12.59
N PRO A 30 8.09 1.99 12.25
CA PRO A 30 9.24 2.71 11.73
C PRO A 30 8.95 3.50 10.45
N PHE A 31 8.13 2.94 9.55
CA PHE A 31 7.78 3.61 8.31
C PHE A 31 6.76 4.73 8.53
N ALA A 32 5.79 4.51 9.43
CA ALA A 32 4.88 5.54 9.90
C ALA A 32 5.63 6.72 10.52
N GLN A 33 6.57 6.46 11.43
CA GLN A 33 7.39 7.51 12.04
C GLN A 33 8.22 8.27 11.01
N PHE A 34 8.81 7.57 10.05
CA PHE A 34 9.52 8.21 8.94
C PHE A 34 8.60 9.12 8.12
N LEU A 35 7.40 8.66 7.74
CA LEU A 35 6.42 9.46 7.01
C LEU A 35 6.04 10.72 7.77
N ARG A 36 5.73 10.61 9.07
CA ARG A 36 5.39 11.77 9.91
C ARG A 36 6.53 12.79 9.94
N ASN A 37 7.77 12.31 10.11
CA ASN A 37 8.93 13.17 10.26
C ASN A 37 9.38 13.82 8.94
N SER A 38 9.20 13.14 7.81
CA SER A 38 9.72 13.60 6.51
C SER A 38 8.66 14.26 5.62
N PHE A 39 7.38 13.93 5.80
CA PHE A 39 6.28 14.41 4.95
C PHE A 39 5.12 15.03 5.75
N GLY A 40 5.08 14.84 7.06
CA GLY A 40 4.05 15.38 7.95
C GLY A 40 2.97 14.36 8.33
N ALA A 41 2.27 14.64 9.44
CA ALA A 41 1.29 13.72 10.02
C ALA A 41 0.08 13.47 9.11
N GLU A 42 -0.38 14.47 8.35
CA GLU A 42 -1.51 14.29 7.43
C GLU A 42 -1.17 13.39 6.25
N GLU A 43 0.04 13.53 5.70
CA GLU A 43 0.52 12.67 4.61
C GLU A 43 0.73 11.23 5.10
N GLU A 44 1.24 11.07 6.33
CA GLU A 44 1.31 9.76 6.95
C GLU A 44 -0.07 9.12 7.11
N LYS A 45 -1.07 9.85 7.63
CA LYS A 45 -2.43 9.34 7.80
C LYS A 45 -3.06 8.93 6.46
N LYS A 46 -2.83 9.73 5.41
CA LYS A 46 -3.29 9.42 4.03
C LYS A 46 -2.69 8.12 3.49
N ILE A 47 -1.42 7.84 3.81
CA ILE A 47 -0.75 6.60 3.41
C ILE A 47 -1.16 5.45 4.32
N ALA A 48 -1.16 5.60 5.64
CA ALA A 48 -1.37 4.52 6.58
C ALA A 48 -2.79 3.96 6.53
N ARG A 49 -3.80 4.80 6.27
CA ARG A 49 -5.21 4.39 6.19
C ARG A 49 -5.68 3.56 7.38
N ARG A 50 -5.30 3.96 8.60
CA ARG A 50 -5.73 3.31 9.86
C ARG A 50 -7.24 3.30 10.05
N ASP A 51 -7.95 4.21 9.38
CA ASP A 51 -9.42 4.21 9.32
C ASP A 51 -10.03 2.92 8.74
N LEU A 52 -9.23 2.09 8.05
CA LEU A 52 -9.66 0.83 7.46
C LEU A 52 -9.08 -0.41 8.17
N GLY A 53 -8.37 -0.26 9.29
CA GLY A 53 -7.73 -1.39 9.99
C GLY A 53 -6.79 -2.19 9.07
N THR A 54 -6.95 -3.52 9.06
CA THR A 54 -6.14 -4.47 8.26
C THR A 54 -6.22 -4.25 6.75
N ASP A 55 -7.24 -3.54 6.28
CA ASP A 55 -7.44 -3.23 4.86
C ASP A 55 -6.80 -1.89 4.44
N GLY A 56 -6.20 -1.18 5.40
CA GLY A 56 -5.66 0.15 5.21
C GLY A 56 -4.48 0.17 4.26
N SER A 57 -3.37 -0.44 4.65
CA SER A 57 -2.08 -0.40 3.94
C SER A 57 -1.13 -1.43 4.51
N PHE A 58 0.00 -1.68 3.83
CA PHE A 58 1.10 -2.45 4.41
C PHE A 58 2.46 -1.97 3.90
N GLY A 59 3.51 -2.33 4.64
CA GLY A 59 4.91 -2.14 4.25
C GLY A 59 5.74 -1.54 5.38
N GLY A 60 7.05 -1.40 5.13
CA GLY A 60 7.97 -0.70 6.03
C GLY A 60 8.83 -1.61 6.92
N GLY A 61 8.52 -2.90 7.01
CA GLY A 61 9.33 -3.87 7.75
C GLY A 61 9.57 -3.51 9.23
N LYS A 62 10.52 -4.20 9.88
CA LYS A 62 10.81 -4.01 11.32
C LYS A 62 11.65 -2.77 11.63
N GLN A 63 12.38 -2.25 10.64
CA GLN A 63 13.31 -1.12 10.81
C GLN A 63 13.66 -0.50 9.47
N ARG A 64 14.06 0.78 9.50
CA ARG A 64 14.57 1.50 8.32
C ARG A 64 15.92 0.94 7.92
N THR A 65 15.96 0.20 6.82
CA THR A 65 17.18 -0.43 6.29
C THR A 65 17.22 -0.30 4.79
N LYS A 66 18.44 -0.35 4.24
CA LYS A 66 18.63 -0.46 2.80
C LYS A 66 17.96 -1.74 2.29
N ALA A 67 17.11 -1.63 1.28
CA ALA A 67 16.49 -2.79 0.68
C ALA A 67 17.52 -3.63 -0.08
N ASN A 68 17.40 -4.96 -0.01
CA ASN A 68 18.30 -5.88 -0.73
C ASN A 68 17.79 -6.12 -2.14
N LYS A 69 16.46 -6.13 -2.31
CA LYS A 69 15.77 -6.14 -3.59
C LYS A 69 15.16 -4.76 -3.83
N ARG A 70 14.95 -4.43 -5.10
CA ARG A 70 14.20 -3.22 -5.45
C ARG A 70 12.81 -3.29 -4.81
N PRO A 71 12.36 -2.27 -4.07
CA PRO A 71 11.04 -2.28 -3.45
C PRO A 71 9.92 -2.34 -4.49
N VAL A 72 8.83 -3.01 -4.13
CA VAL A 72 7.66 -3.20 -4.98
C VAL A 72 6.46 -2.48 -4.38
N ILE A 73 5.78 -1.66 -5.18
CA ILE A 73 4.52 -1.00 -4.82
C ILE A 73 3.38 -1.61 -5.64
N PHE A 74 2.39 -2.16 -4.94
CA PHE A 74 1.16 -2.67 -5.55
C PHE A 74 0.08 -1.59 -5.56
N VAL A 75 -0.58 -1.39 -6.71
CA VAL A 75 -1.64 -0.39 -6.89
C VAL A 75 -2.92 -1.08 -7.33
N HIS A 76 -3.86 -1.23 -6.40
CA HIS A 76 -5.14 -1.91 -6.63
C HIS A 76 -6.08 -1.09 -7.55
N GLY A 77 -7.10 -1.77 -8.07
CA GLY A 77 -8.12 -1.21 -8.96
C GLY A 77 -9.28 -0.52 -8.23
N LEU A 78 -10.34 -0.22 -8.99
CA LEU A 78 -11.57 0.36 -8.45
C LEU A 78 -12.18 -0.60 -7.42
N THR A 79 -12.76 -0.07 -6.33
CA THR A 79 -13.29 -0.82 -5.16
C THR A 79 -12.31 -1.72 -4.42
N GLY A 80 -11.05 -1.82 -4.86
CA GLY A 80 -10.04 -2.66 -4.22
C GLY A 80 -9.51 -2.07 -2.92
N LEU A 81 -8.81 -2.91 -2.17
CA LEU A 81 -8.13 -2.63 -0.92
C LEU A 81 -6.68 -3.11 -1.01
N ALA A 82 -5.79 -2.54 -0.19
CA ALA A 82 -4.42 -3.02 -0.07
C ALA A 82 -4.38 -4.49 0.38
N SER A 83 -5.34 -4.95 1.19
CA SER A 83 -5.42 -6.34 1.63
C SER A 83 -5.72 -7.33 0.50
N ASP A 84 -6.31 -6.89 -0.62
CA ASP A 84 -6.59 -7.76 -1.77
C ASP A 84 -5.31 -8.35 -2.37
N VAL A 85 -4.16 -7.68 -2.24
CA VAL A 85 -2.89 -8.21 -2.76
C VAL A 85 -2.13 -9.06 -1.73
N ASN A 86 -2.73 -9.41 -0.58
CA ASN A 86 -2.05 -10.21 0.45
C ASN A 86 -1.60 -11.59 -0.04
N GLY A 87 -2.39 -12.25 -0.90
CA GLY A 87 -2.00 -13.52 -1.51
C GLY A 87 -0.74 -13.39 -2.39
N ILE A 88 -0.64 -12.29 -3.13
CA ILE A 88 0.49 -11.95 -3.99
C ILE A 88 1.71 -11.57 -3.14
N ARG A 89 1.51 -10.75 -2.11
CA ARG A 89 2.54 -10.41 -1.12
C ARG A 89 3.13 -11.66 -0.48
N ARG A 90 2.28 -12.64 -0.12
CA ARG A 90 2.73 -13.93 0.42
C ARG A 90 3.60 -14.68 -0.58
N LEU A 91 3.18 -14.76 -1.85
CA LEU A 91 3.95 -15.39 -2.92
C LEU A 91 5.32 -14.72 -3.11
N PHE A 92 5.39 -13.39 -3.11
CA PHE A 92 6.66 -12.65 -3.22
C PHE A 92 7.61 -12.96 -2.05
N ARG A 93 7.08 -13.15 -0.85
CA ARG A 93 7.87 -13.57 0.32
C ARG A 93 8.35 -15.01 0.18
N GLU A 94 7.44 -15.94 -0.07
CA GLU A 94 7.70 -17.38 -0.03
C GLU A 94 8.52 -17.87 -1.23
N LYS A 95 8.19 -17.39 -2.45
CA LYS A 95 8.87 -17.80 -3.68
C LYS A 95 9.93 -16.79 -4.15
N GLY A 96 9.68 -15.51 -3.92
CA GLY A 96 10.55 -14.43 -4.38
C GLY A 96 11.65 -14.01 -3.41
N GLY A 97 11.58 -14.46 -2.15
CA GLY A 97 12.51 -14.09 -1.09
C GLY A 97 12.47 -12.60 -0.70
N TYR A 98 11.37 -11.91 -0.98
CA TYR A 98 11.17 -10.52 -0.57
C TYR A 98 10.89 -10.41 0.93
N LYS A 99 11.32 -9.30 1.53
CA LYS A 99 11.04 -8.94 2.93
C LYS A 99 9.87 -7.96 3.01
N ASP A 100 9.22 -7.86 4.17
CA ASP A 100 8.12 -6.90 4.38
C ASP A 100 8.56 -5.42 4.25
N GLY A 101 9.86 -5.13 4.38
CA GLY A 101 10.45 -3.82 4.09
C GLY A 101 10.68 -3.55 2.60
N GLU A 102 10.27 -4.46 1.72
CA GLU A 102 10.46 -4.39 0.27
C GLU A 102 9.13 -4.49 -0.49
N LEU A 103 8.00 -4.62 0.22
CA LEU A 103 6.66 -4.80 -0.34
C LEU A 103 5.71 -3.77 0.28
N TYR A 104 5.02 -3.00 -0.57
CA TYR A 104 4.21 -1.86 -0.14
C TYR A 104 2.88 -1.79 -0.90
N ALA A 105 1.83 -1.36 -0.22
CA ALA A 105 0.57 -0.95 -0.84
C ALA A 105 -0.18 0.04 0.06
N THR A 106 -0.97 0.92 -0.55
CA THR A 106 -1.91 1.80 0.17
C THR A 106 -3.29 1.78 -0.46
N THR A 107 -4.33 1.86 0.37
CA THR A 107 -5.71 1.92 -0.13
C THR A 107 -6.07 3.32 -0.59
N ASN A 108 -6.48 3.44 -1.85
CA ASN A 108 -6.84 4.72 -2.48
C ASN A 108 -8.21 5.25 -2.04
N GLY A 109 -9.21 4.37 -1.87
CA GLY A 109 -10.62 4.71 -1.57
C GLY A 109 -11.20 3.98 -0.33
N GLY A 110 -12.52 3.78 -0.29
CA GLY A 110 -13.22 3.11 0.83
C GLY A 110 -13.62 1.66 0.54
N GLY A 111 -13.08 1.05 -0.52
CA GLY A 111 -13.48 -0.27 -1.01
C GLY A 111 -14.90 -0.28 -1.60
N LEU A 112 -15.66 -1.35 -1.35
CA LEU A 112 -17.06 -1.48 -1.76
C LEU A 112 -17.97 -0.35 -1.23
N LYS A 113 -17.56 0.37 -0.19
CA LYS A 113 -18.34 1.47 0.40
C LYS A 113 -18.37 2.72 -0.50
N THR A 114 -17.47 2.83 -1.48
CA THR A 114 -17.34 4.01 -2.35
C THR A 114 -17.57 3.72 -3.84
N VAL A 115 -18.11 2.54 -4.18
CA VAL A 115 -18.28 2.03 -5.57
C VAL A 115 -18.90 3.05 -6.53
N LEU A 116 -19.99 3.71 -6.14
CA LEU A 116 -20.72 4.65 -7.00
C LEU A 116 -20.06 6.03 -7.12
N ARG A 117 -18.97 6.29 -6.38
CA ARG A 117 -18.30 7.60 -6.29
C ARG A 117 -16.82 7.57 -6.64
N ASP A 118 -16.27 6.39 -6.89
CA ASP A 118 -14.86 6.24 -7.22
C ASP A 118 -14.68 6.09 -8.74
N SER A 119 -14.02 7.09 -9.29
CA SER A 119 -13.33 7.05 -10.57
C SER A 119 -11.84 7.31 -10.30
N MET A 120 -10.99 7.27 -11.33
CA MET A 120 -9.60 7.66 -11.17
C MET A 120 -9.51 9.16 -10.82
N LYS A 121 -9.21 9.47 -9.55
CA LYS A 121 -9.03 10.85 -9.06
C LYS A 121 -7.56 11.23 -9.05
N CYS A 122 -7.25 12.52 -9.25
CA CYS A 122 -5.87 13.00 -9.14
C CYS A 122 -5.28 12.79 -7.75
N ASP A 123 -6.11 12.71 -6.71
CA ASP A 123 -5.67 12.40 -5.37
C ASP A 123 -5.14 10.96 -5.24
N HIS A 124 -5.63 10.01 -6.05
CA HIS A 124 -5.05 8.66 -6.11
C HIS A 124 -3.63 8.74 -6.68
N VAL A 125 -3.43 9.50 -7.77
CA VAL A 125 -2.11 9.69 -8.39
C VAL A 125 -1.14 10.37 -7.42
N LYS A 126 -1.57 11.44 -6.74
CA LYS A 126 -0.76 12.15 -5.74
C LYS A 126 -0.38 11.24 -4.57
N LYS A 127 -1.33 10.42 -4.09
CA LYS A 127 -1.09 9.44 -3.03
C LYS A 127 -0.04 8.40 -3.45
N ILE A 128 -0.12 7.85 -4.66
CA ILE A 128 0.89 6.91 -5.16
C ILE A 128 2.25 7.59 -5.38
N ARG A 129 2.30 8.83 -5.88
CA ARG A 129 3.55 9.62 -5.99
C ARG A 129 4.21 9.83 -4.63
N LEU A 130 3.42 10.16 -3.61
CA LEU A 130 3.91 10.27 -2.24
C LEU A 130 4.48 8.94 -1.75
N LEU A 131 3.75 7.83 -1.96
CA LEU A 131 4.22 6.50 -1.56
C LEU A 131 5.55 6.14 -2.24
N ILE A 132 5.68 6.39 -3.55
CA ILE A 132 6.93 6.15 -4.29
C ILE A 132 8.10 6.91 -3.63
N ARG A 133 7.94 8.22 -3.38
CA ARG A 133 8.97 9.05 -2.74
C ARG A 133 9.31 8.58 -1.33
N ALA A 134 8.30 8.21 -0.55
CA ALA A 134 8.50 7.72 0.80
C ALA A 134 9.25 6.38 0.80
N VAL A 135 8.90 5.45 -0.09
CA VAL A 135 9.55 4.14 -0.19
C VAL A 135 11.01 4.26 -0.64
N THR A 136 11.32 5.05 -1.67
CA THR A 136 12.70 5.24 -2.13
C THR A 136 13.58 5.84 -1.03
N GLN A 137 13.10 6.87 -0.33
CA GLN A 137 13.83 7.50 0.77
C GLN A 137 13.92 6.64 2.03
N PHE A 138 12.88 5.87 2.34
CA PHE A 138 12.88 4.98 3.52
C PHE A 138 13.86 3.81 3.32
N THR A 139 13.85 3.21 2.14
CA THR A 139 14.63 2.01 1.80
C THR A 139 16.02 2.32 1.22
N HIS A 140 16.37 3.60 1.07
CA HIS A 140 17.60 4.05 0.39
C HIS A 140 17.74 3.46 -1.02
N SER A 141 16.63 3.28 -1.71
CA SER A 141 16.59 2.76 -3.08
C SER A 141 16.50 3.91 -4.06
N SER A 142 17.24 3.86 -5.16
CA SER A 142 17.14 4.86 -6.24
C SER A 142 15.81 4.77 -6.99
N GLN A 143 15.19 3.59 -7.03
CA GLN A 143 13.97 3.32 -7.79
C GLN A 143 13.10 2.26 -7.12
N VAL A 144 11.83 2.16 -7.56
CA VAL A 144 10.87 1.11 -7.20
C VAL A 144 10.33 0.39 -8.43
N ASP A 145 9.83 -0.83 -8.26
CA ASP A 145 8.97 -1.48 -9.25
C ASP A 145 7.50 -1.26 -8.85
N ILE A 146 6.63 -0.97 -9.82
CA ILE A 146 5.20 -0.74 -9.57
C ILE A 146 4.38 -1.76 -10.33
N ILE A 147 3.43 -2.40 -9.65
CA ILE A 147 2.48 -3.35 -10.24
C ILE A 147 1.07 -2.78 -10.07
N GLY A 148 0.45 -2.35 -11.17
CA GLY A 148 -0.90 -1.81 -11.21
C GLY A 148 -1.93 -2.82 -11.73
N TYR A 149 -3.11 -2.82 -11.10
CA TYR A 149 -4.25 -3.68 -11.48
C TYR A 149 -5.46 -2.84 -11.88
N SER A 150 -6.06 -3.12 -13.04
CA SER A 150 -7.26 -2.43 -13.52
C SER A 150 -7.12 -0.89 -13.44
N MET A 151 -7.97 -0.15 -12.68
CA MET A 151 -7.83 1.31 -12.47
C MET A 151 -6.47 1.71 -11.83
N GLY A 152 -5.83 0.79 -11.12
CA GLY A 152 -4.48 0.96 -10.61
C GLY A 152 -3.43 1.04 -11.70
N SER A 153 -3.67 0.46 -12.88
CA SER A 153 -2.77 0.51 -14.04
C SER A 153 -2.55 1.93 -14.58
N PRO A 154 -3.60 2.69 -14.99
CA PRO A 154 -3.40 4.08 -15.39
C PRO A 154 -2.97 4.99 -14.23
N THR A 155 -3.37 4.66 -12.98
CA THR A 155 -2.89 5.38 -11.79
C THR A 155 -1.37 5.24 -11.62
N ALA A 156 -0.85 4.01 -11.76
CA ALA A 156 0.57 3.69 -11.69
C ALA A 156 1.36 4.37 -12.80
N ARG A 157 0.91 4.27 -14.06
CA ARG A 157 1.55 4.95 -15.21
C ARG A 157 1.66 6.46 -14.99
N LYS A 158 0.57 7.10 -14.54
CA LYS A 158 0.58 8.55 -14.29
C LYS A 158 1.42 8.95 -13.07
N ALA A 159 1.51 8.09 -12.07
CA ALA A 159 2.31 8.36 -10.87
C ALA A 159 3.82 8.15 -11.08
N GLY A 160 4.22 7.19 -11.91
CA GLY A 160 5.56 6.62 -11.89
C GLY A 160 6.66 7.36 -12.64
N TYR A 161 6.40 8.54 -13.20
CA TYR A 161 7.25 9.17 -14.22
C TYR A 161 8.72 9.51 -13.84
N GLU A 162 9.13 9.52 -12.57
CA GLU A 162 10.52 9.92 -12.19
C GLU A 162 11.29 8.95 -11.28
N ALA A 163 10.60 8.09 -10.52
CA ALA A 163 11.25 7.20 -9.53
C ALA A 163 10.88 5.71 -9.68
N SER A 164 10.17 5.37 -10.76
CA SER A 164 9.87 3.97 -11.09
C SER A 164 10.92 3.45 -12.05
N ALA A 165 11.53 2.32 -11.71
CA ALA A 165 12.39 1.61 -12.65
C ALA A 165 11.56 0.84 -13.68
N ARG A 166 10.50 0.18 -13.19
CA ARG A 166 9.58 -0.62 -14.00
C ARG A 166 8.15 -0.40 -13.56
N ILE A 167 7.26 -0.14 -14.50
CA ILE A 167 5.81 -0.10 -14.30
C ILE A 167 5.19 -1.26 -15.08
N PHE A 168 4.65 -2.22 -14.36
CA PHE A 168 3.91 -3.36 -14.90
C PHE A 168 2.43 -3.13 -14.71
N THR A 169 1.67 -3.34 -15.78
CA THR A 169 0.21 -3.25 -15.70
C THR A 169 -0.41 -4.58 -16.05
N ILE A 170 -1.43 -4.96 -15.29
CA ILE A 170 -2.20 -6.17 -15.52
C ILE A 170 -3.66 -5.78 -15.68
N ARG A 171 -4.24 -6.12 -16.84
CA ARG A 171 -5.64 -5.81 -17.17
C ARG A 171 -6.30 -6.93 -17.95
N SER A 172 -7.61 -7.06 -17.77
CA SER A 172 -8.48 -7.80 -18.68
C SER A 172 -8.95 -6.86 -19.79
N THR A 173 -9.15 -7.39 -21.00
CA THR A 173 -9.79 -6.66 -22.10
C THR A 173 -11.31 -6.85 -22.11
N ASP A 174 -11.81 -7.81 -21.33
CA ASP A 174 -13.16 -8.34 -21.46
C ASP A 174 -14.09 -7.84 -20.33
N ASP A 175 -13.55 -7.09 -19.36
CA ASP A 175 -14.33 -6.33 -18.38
C ASP A 175 -14.37 -4.85 -18.77
N GLY A 176 -15.57 -4.31 -19.03
CA GLY A 176 -15.76 -2.89 -19.36
C GLY A 176 -15.49 -1.92 -18.20
N THR A 177 -14.63 -2.28 -17.25
CA THR A 177 -14.46 -1.65 -15.93
C THR A 177 -13.15 -0.87 -15.78
N VAL A 178 -12.42 -0.64 -16.88
CA VAL A 178 -11.31 0.33 -16.88
C VAL A 178 -11.87 1.74 -17.06
N GLY A 179 -11.62 2.61 -16.07
CA GLY A 179 -11.91 4.04 -16.19
C GLY A 179 -11.27 4.58 -17.46
N THR A 180 -12.09 4.94 -18.46
CA THR A 180 -11.66 5.26 -19.82
C THR A 180 -10.91 6.58 -19.91
N VAL A 181 -10.99 7.40 -18.86
CA VAL A 181 -10.36 8.71 -18.73
C VAL A 181 -9.58 8.84 -17.42
N ASP A 182 -8.47 9.54 -17.49
CA ASP A 182 -7.65 9.89 -16.33
C ASP A 182 -8.19 11.12 -15.61
N CYS A 183 -7.50 11.54 -14.55
CA CYS A 183 -7.94 12.68 -13.77
C CYS A 183 -7.76 14.06 -14.45
N ASP A 184 -7.14 14.11 -15.65
CA ASP A 184 -7.09 15.31 -16.50
C ASP A 184 -8.12 15.22 -17.65
N GLY A 185 -9.01 14.22 -17.63
CA GLY A 185 -10.01 13.98 -18.67
C GLY A 185 -9.46 13.36 -19.96
N ARG A 186 -8.20 12.88 -19.95
CA ARG A 186 -7.54 12.26 -21.10
C ARG A 186 -7.79 10.77 -21.14
N SER A 187 -7.88 10.18 -22.32
CA SER A 187 -8.09 8.74 -22.42
C SER A 187 -6.90 7.95 -21.87
N VAL A 188 -7.18 6.96 -21.01
CA VAL A 188 -6.12 6.12 -20.40
C VAL A 188 -5.51 5.10 -21.36
N SER A 189 -6.19 4.80 -22.47
CA SER A 189 -5.75 3.83 -23.48
C SER A 189 -4.57 4.33 -24.33
N GLY A 190 -4.29 5.64 -24.29
CA GLY A 190 -3.17 6.27 -25.00
C GLY A 190 -2.05 6.77 -24.08
N MET A 191 -1.94 6.27 -22.85
CA MET A 191 -0.88 6.69 -21.92
C MET A 191 0.39 5.87 -22.09
N ASP A 192 1.42 6.49 -22.68
CA ASP A 192 2.80 5.98 -22.70
C ASP A 192 3.40 5.96 -21.28
N GLY A 193 4.24 4.97 -20.99
CA GLY A 193 5.03 4.90 -19.75
C GLY A 193 4.99 3.56 -18.97
N GLN A 194 4.46 2.48 -19.55
CA GLN A 194 4.62 1.13 -18.98
C GLN A 194 5.80 0.42 -19.65
N ASN A 195 6.58 -0.35 -18.88
CA ASN A 195 7.73 -1.09 -19.39
C ASN A 195 7.30 -2.42 -20.01
N ASP A 196 6.24 -3.03 -19.48
CA ASP A 196 5.67 -4.29 -19.98
C ASP A 196 4.19 -4.40 -19.54
N GLU A 197 3.41 -5.21 -20.24
CA GLU A 197 1.98 -5.44 -19.97
C GLU A 197 1.61 -6.91 -20.13
N ILE A 198 0.94 -7.45 -19.12
CA ILE A 198 0.28 -8.75 -19.24
C ILE A 198 -1.19 -8.49 -19.57
N VAL A 199 -1.57 -8.81 -20.81
CA VAL A 199 -2.96 -8.82 -21.28
C VAL A 199 -3.48 -10.25 -21.15
N LEU A 200 -4.56 -10.45 -20.39
CA LEU A 200 -5.22 -11.75 -20.26
C LEU A 200 -6.63 -11.68 -20.86
N HIS A 201 -6.91 -12.60 -21.78
CA HIS A 201 -8.22 -12.79 -22.41
C HIS A 201 -8.99 -13.90 -21.70
N ASN A 202 -10.31 -13.76 -21.55
CA ASN A 202 -11.21 -14.68 -20.85
C ASN A 202 -10.96 -14.83 -19.33
N TYR A 203 -10.29 -13.87 -18.70
CA TYR A 203 -10.08 -13.83 -17.25
C TYR A 203 -11.02 -12.80 -16.60
N SER A 204 -11.67 -13.18 -15.50
CA SER A 204 -12.39 -12.21 -14.66
C SER A 204 -11.41 -11.28 -13.95
N HIS A 205 -11.86 -10.09 -13.55
CA HIS A 205 -11.06 -9.10 -12.82
C HIS A 205 -10.30 -9.70 -11.64
N GLN A 206 -10.97 -10.56 -10.87
CA GLN A 206 -10.38 -11.28 -9.74
C GLN A 206 -9.34 -12.32 -10.20
N MET A 207 -9.61 -13.06 -11.28
CA MET A 207 -8.65 -14.02 -11.82
C MET A 207 -7.37 -13.33 -12.33
N VAL A 208 -7.47 -12.10 -12.85
CA VAL A 208 -6.31 -11.32 -13.25
C VAL A 208 -5.45 -10.93 -12.03
N MET A 209 -6.06 -10.50 -10.93
CA MET A 209 -5.32 -10.15 -9.71
C MET A 209 -4.73 -11.38 -9.02
N PHE A 210 -5.55 -12.40 -8.76
CA PHE A 210 -5.15 -13.55 -7.93
C PHE A 210 -4.44 -14.67 -8.70
N GLY A 211 -4.63 -14.76 -10.02
CA GLY A 211 -4.09 -15.83 -10.86
C GLY A 211 -2.73 -15.53 -11.50
N THR A 212 -2.19 -14.32 -11.34
CA THR A 212 -0.97 -13.87 -12.04
C THR A 212 0.26 -13.70 -11.16
N GLY A 213 0.18 -14.08 -9.89
CA GLY A 213 1.25 -13.81 -8.91
C GLY A 213 2.62 -14.39 -9.32
N GLU A 214 2.66 -15.56 -9.95
CA GLU A 214 3.91 -16.16 -10.44
C GLU A 214 4.48 -15.42 -11.65
N GLN A 215 3.62 -15.03 -12.59
CA GLN A 215 4.01 -14.25 -13.76
C GLN A 215 4.57 -12.89 -13.34
N GLN A 216 3.93 -12.22 -12.36
CA GLN A 216 4.42 -10.98 -11.78
C GLN A 216 5.82 -11.14 -11.17
N LEU A 217 6.04 -12.20 -10.39
CA LEU A 217 7.34 -12.45 -9.80
C LEU A 217 8.41 -12.71 -10.88
N LYS A 218 8.05 -13.44 -11.94
CA LYS A 218 8.94 -13.71 -13.08
C LYS A 218 9.37 -12.42 -13.79
N LEU A 219 8.44 -11.48 -14.01
CA LEU A 219 8.73 -10.17 -14.62
C LEU A 219 9.74 -9.34 -13.82
N LEU A 220 9.77 -9.49 -12.50
CA LEU A 220 10.73 -8.77 -11.67
C LEU A 220 12.10 -9.45 -11.59
N SER A 221 12.17 -10.73 -11.92
CA SER A 221 13.39 -11.55 -11.87
C SER A 221 14.22 -11.53 -13.16
N SER A 222 13.64 -11.07 -14.27
CA SER A 222 14.35 -10.72 -15.51
C SER A 222 15.01 -9.34 -15.42
#